data_AF-A0A7Y2CJ82-F1
#
_entry.id   AF-A0A7Y2CJ82-F1
#
_cell.length_a   1.000
_cell.length_b   1.000
_cell.length_c   1.000
_cell.angle_alpha   90.00
_cell.angle_beta   90.00
_cell.angle_gamma   90.00
#
_symmetry.space_group_name_H-M   'P 1'
#
loop_
_entity.id
_entity.type
_entity.pdbx_description
1 polymer ?
#
loop_
_entity_poly.entity_id
_entity_poly.type
_entity_poly.pdbx_seq_one_letter_code
_entity_poly.pdbx_strand_id
1 'polypeptide(L)'
;DQDEAIRRLGEHRSALLEWVYREFAEECRSRDVKPLWAFLSLPGRTPDPALIDDQVRLAKESGFITWDLRDVYDGHDPETLQIAPWDWHPNPEGHRIIADRLFEELQGSWQLQ
;
A
#
# COMPACT_ATOMS: atom_id res chain seq x y z
N ASP A 1 27.73 -1.69 9.81
CA ASP A 1 27.43 -2.90 9.04
C ASP A 1 25.93 -2.95 8.82
N GLN A 2 25.47 -3.17 7.58
CA GLN A 2 24.04 -3.16 7.23
C GLN A 2 23.29 -4.34 7.87
N ASP A 3 23.95 -5.49 7.97
CA ASP A 3 23.34 -6.71 8.50
C ASP A 3 23.02 -6.58 10.00
N GLU A 4 23.95 -5.98 10.76
CA GLU A 4 23.73 -5.72 12.18
C GLU A 4 22.63 -4.67 12.42
N ALA A 5 22.50 -3.68 11.54
CA ALA A 5 21.42 -2.70 11.60
C ALA A 5 20.05 -3.35 11.33
N ILE A 6 19.95 -4.19 10.29
CA ILE A 6 18.72 -4.92 9.97
C ILE A 6 18.31 -5.83 11.13
N ARG A 7 19.27 -6.54 11.74
CA ARG A 7 19.00 -7.44 12.87
C ARG A 7 18.44 -6.69 14.08
N ARG A 8 19.10 -5.61 14.50
CA ARG A 8 18.68 -4.82 15.68
C ARG A 8 17.37 -4.06 15.45
N LEU A 9 17.19 -3.48 14.27
CA LEU A 9 15.98 -2.74 13.95
C LEU A 9 14.80 -3.66 13.63
N GLY A 10 15.07 -4.90 13.20
CA GLY A 10 14.04 -5.90 12.89
C GLY A 10 13.12 -6.19 14.07
N GLU A 11 13.66 -6.24 15.30
CA GLU A 11 12.90 -6.42 16.54
C GLU A 11 11.95 -5.24 16.82
N HIS A 12 12.22 -4.07 16.24
CA HIS A 12 11.44 -2.86 16.39
C HIS A 12 10.63 -2.51 15.13
N ARG A 13 10.53 -3.41 14.14
CA ARG A 13 9.93 -3.14 12.83
C ARG A 13 8.54 -2.50 12.93
N SER A 14 7.63 -3.10 13.69
CA SER A 14 6.25 -2.58 13.80
C SER A 14 6.20 -1.24 14.51
N ALA A 15 6.97 -1.06 15.60
CA ALA A 15 7.05 0.20 16.33
C ALA A 15 7.66 1.33 15.47
N LEU A 16 8.67 1.02 14.65
CA LEU A 16 9.27 1.97 13.71
C LEU A 16 8.26 2.35 12.61
N LEU A 17 7.54 1.38 12.06
CA LEU A 17 6.55 1.64 11.02
C LEU A 17 5.37 2.46 11.55
N GLU A 18 4.86 2.12 12.73
CA GLU A 18 3.85 2.91 13.45
C GLU A 18 4.32 4.34 13.68
N TRP A 19 5.56 4.52 14.16
CA TRP A 19 6.14 5.86 14.35
C TRP A 19 6.16 6.64 13.04
N VAL A 20 6.68 6.06 11.95
CA VAL A 20 6.71 6.72 10.63
C VAL A 20 5.30 7.10 10.16
N TYR A 21 4.34 6.20 10.28
CA TYR A 21 2.95 6.45 9.88
C TYR A 21 2.34 7.59 10.70
N ARG A 22 2.48 7.57 12.02
CA ARG A 22 1.95 8.61 12.89
C ARG A 22 2.53 9.98 12.56
N GLU A 23 3.85 10.09 12.42
CA GLU A 23 4.51 11.35 12.07
C GLU A 23 4.01 11.88 10.70
N PHE A 24 3.88 10.99 9.71
CA PHE A 24 3.35 11.37 8.40
C PHE A 24 1.91 11.87 8.47
N ALA A 25 1.04 11.16 9.20
CA ALA A 25 -0.36 11.54 9.35
C ALA A 25 -0.51 12.87 10.12
N GLU A 26 0.33 13.10 11.13
CA GLU A 26 0.40 14.37 11.87
C GLU A 26 0.83 15.53 10.96
N GLU A 27 1.87 15.34 10.13
CA GLU A 27 2.30 16.35 9.14
C GLU A 27 1.24 16.66 8.09
N CYS A 28 0.47 15.67 7.64
CA CYS A 28 -0.65 15.91 6.73
C CYS A 28 -1.76 16.72 7.40
N ARG A 29 -2.17 16.32 8.61
CA ARG A 29 -3.25 16.99 9.37
C ARG A 29 -2.89 18.44 9.72
N SER A 30 -1.64 18.73 10.06
CA SER A 30 -1.19 20.10 10.37
C SER A 30 -1.30 21.06 9.18
N ARG A 31 -1.45 20.52 7.96
CA ARG A 31 -1.56 21.24 6.69
C ARG A 31 -2.94 21.12 6.03
N ASP A 32 -3.93 20.58 6.74
CA ASP A 32 -5.27 20.28 6.21
C ASP A 32 -5.25 19.34 4.98
N VAL A 33 -4.26 18.43 4.95
CA VAL A 33 -4.14 17.38 3.93
C VAL A 33 -4.64 16.06 4.52
N LYS A 34 -5.46 15.33 3.77
CA LYS A 34 -5.94 13.99 4.17
C LYS A 34 -4.92 12.93 3.76
N PRO A 35 -4.27 12.22 4.71
CA PRO A 35 -3.34 11.15 4.37
C PRO A 35 -4.09 9.89 3.93
N LEU A 36 -3.73 9.34 2.77
CA LEU A 36 -4.24 8.09 2.22
C LEU A 36 -3.12 7.04 2.24
N TRP A 37 -3.41 5.85 2.76
CA TRP A 37 -2.57 4.67 2.66
C TRP A 37 -3.27 3.63 1.80
N ALA A 38 -2.63 3.18 0.73
CA ALA A 38 -3.17 2.15 -0.15
C ALA A 38 -2.21 0.97 -0.23
N PHE A 39 -2.70 -0.24 0.05
CA PHE A 39 -1.97 -1.44 -0.34
C PHE A 39 -2.24 -1.71 -1.83
N LEU A 40 -1.18 -1.76 -2.64
CA LEU A 40 -1.23 -2.11 -4.05
C LEU A 40 -0.53 -3.45 -4.26
N SER A 41 -1.25 -4.42 -4.79
CA SER A 41 -0.66 -5.71 -5.16
C SER A 41 0.37 -5.53 -6.29
N LEU A 42 1.32 -6.46 -6.38
CA LEU A 42 2.25 -6.56 -7.52
C LEU A 42 1.79 -7.74 -8.39
N PRO A 43 1.69 -7.59 -9.73
CA PRO A 43 1.29 -8.68 -10.60
C PRO A 43 2.11 -9.95 -10.34
N GLY A 44 1.45 -11.07 -10.11
CA GLY A 44 2.11 -12.38 -9.95
C GLY A 44 2.80 -12.59 -8.60
N ARG A 45 2.62 -11.67 -7.64
CA ARG A 45 3.01 -11.91 -6.24
C ARG A 45 1.79 -12.07 -5.36
N THR A 46 1.80 -13.11 -4.55
CA THR A 46 0.85 -13.25 -3.44
C THR A 46 1.51 -12.71 -2.17
N PRO A 47 1.10 -11.53 -1.68
CA PRO A 47 1.63 -11.00 -0.44
C PRO A 47 1.06 -11.81 0.75
N ASP A 48 1.80 -11.84 1.88
CA ASP A 48 1.33 -12.49 3.11
C ASP A 48 0.14 -11.72 3.70
N PRO A 49 -1.07 -12.31 3.77
CA PRO A 49 -2.26 -11.62 4.27
C PRO A 49 -2.08 -11.09 5.69
N ALA A 50 -1.39 -11.83 6.57
CA ALA A 50 -1.20 -11.41 7.96
C ALA A 50 -0.33 -10.16 8.07
N LEU A 51 0.70 -10.07 7.23
CA LEU A 51 1.56 -8.89 7.16
C LEU A 51 0.80 -7.67 6.66
N ILE A 52 -0.07 -7.84 5.65
CA ILE A 52 -0.86 -6.74 5.09
C ILE A 52 -1.89 -6.27 6.09
N ASP A 53 -2.59 -7.20 6.73
CA ASP A 53 -3.62 -6.87 7.74
C ASP A 53 -2.99 -6.09 8.91
N ASP A 54 -1.77 -6.45 9.34
CA ASP A 54 -1.02 -5.68 10.34
C ASP A 54 -0.67 -4.26 9.86
N GLN A 55 -0.20 -4.11 8.61
CA GLN A 55 0.11 -2.80 8.05
C GLN A 55 -1.13 -1.92 7.85
N VAL A 56 -2.24 -2.49 7.39
CA VAL A 56 -3.54 -1.80 7.27
C VAL A 56 -4.00 -1.35 8.65
N ARG A 57 -3.90 -2.21 9.67
CA ARG A 57 -4.24 -1.88 11.05
C ARG A 57 -3.39 -0.72 11.57
N LEU A 58 -2.07 -0.78 11.42
CA LEU A 58 -1.15 0.31 11.81
C LEU A 58 -1.47 1.63 11.10
N ALA A 59 -1.77 1.59 9.80
CA ALA A 59 -2.15 2.77 9.03
C ALA A 59 -3.47 3.38 9.54
N LYS A 60 -4.50 2.56 9.79
CA LYS A 60 -5.78 3.00 10.37
C LYS A 60 -5.59 3.66 11.73
N GLU A 61 -4.87 3.00 12.63
CA GLU A 61 -4.59 3.51 13.98
C GLU A 61 -3.79 4.82 13.96
N SER A 62 -2.93 5.01 12.95
CA SER A 62 -2.18 6.25 12.75
C SER A 62 -3.01 7.40 12.15
N GLY A 63 -4.24 7.12 11.71
CA GLY A 63 -5.19 8.13 11.21
C GLY A 63 -5.18 8.31 9.69
N PHE A 64 -4.75 7.31 8.93
CA PHE A 64 -4.88 7.31 7.48
C PHE A 64 -6.29 6.88 7.05
N ILE A 65 -6.75 7.42 5.92
CA ILE A 65 -7.75 6.75 5.09
C ILE A 65 -7.05 5.55 4.46
N THR A 66 -7.62 4.35 4.58
CA THR A 66 -6.98 3.12 4.06
C THR A 66 -7.75 2.50 2.92
N TRP A 67 -7.06 2.23 1.81
CA TRP A 67 -7.55 1.37 0.73
C TRP A 67 -6.75 0.09 0.66
N ASP A 68 -7.48 -1.00 0.48
CA ASP A 68 -6.92 -2.33 0.35
C ASP A 68 -7.22 -2.83 -1.06
N LEU A 69 -6.21 -2.75 -1.93
CA LEU A 69 -6.32 -3.07 -3.35
C LEU A 69 -5.53 -4.35 -3.66
N ARG A 70 -5.58 -5.33 -2.75
CA ARG A 70 -5.04 -6.68 -2.94
C ARG A 70 -5.65 -7.37 -4.17
N ASP A 71 -6.90 -7.05 -4.45
CA ASP A 71 -7.76 -7.58 -5.51
C ASP A 71 -7.62 -6.86 -6.85
N VAL A 72 -6.73 -5.85 -6.97
CA VAL A 72 -6.65 -4.97 -8.15
C VAL A 72 -6.40 -5.71 -9.47
N TYR A 73 -5.87 -6.93 -9.43
CA TYR A 73 -5.60 -7.75 -10.61
C TYR A 73 -6.49 -8.98 -10.72
N ASP A 74 -7.53 -9.11 -9.90
CA ASP A 74 -8.43 -10.25 -9.95
C ASP A 74 -9.06 -10.38 -11.35
N GLY A 75 -8.96 -11.58 -11.94
CA GLY A 75 -9.45 -11.86 -13.29
C GLY A 75 -8.48 -11.51 -14.43
N HIS A 76 -7.28 -10.99 -14.13
CA HIS A 76 -6.23 -10.73 -15.12
C HIS A 76 -5.11 -11.76 -15.06
N ASP A 77 -4.46 -12.02 -16.20
CA ASP A 77 -3.24 -12.84 -16.24
C ASP A 77 -2.03 -12.01 -15.80
N PRO A 78 -1.41 -12.29 -14.64
CA PRO A 78 -0.32 -11.48 -14.10
C PRO A 78 0.93 -11.47 -15.00
N GLU A 79 1.19 -12.52 -15.78
CA GLU A 79 2.36 -12.58 -16.66
C GLU A 79 2.27 -11.55 -17.80
N THR A 80 1.06 -11.18 -18.19
CA THR A 80 0.80 -10.16 -19.23
C THR A 80 0.92 -8.73 -18.70
N LEU A 81 0.99 -8.54 -17.39
CA LEU A 81 0.93 -7.24 -16.73
C LEU A 81 2.29 -6.78 -16.19
N GLN A 82 3.33 -7.59 -16.27
CA GLN A 82 4.69 -7.23 -15.84
C GLN A 82 5.49 -6.59 -16.97
N ILE A 83 6.49 -5.78 -16.63
CA ILE A 83 7.45 -5.24 -17.61
C ILE A 83 8.37 -6.35 -18.13
N ALA A 84 8.76 -7.28 -17.25
CA ALA A 84 9.56 -8.45 -17.56
C ALA A 84 9.37 -9.55 -16.49
N PRO A 85 9.68 -10.83 -16.76
CA PRO A 85 9.47 -11.92 -15.79
C PRO A 85 10.24 -11.80 -14.46
N TRP A 86 11.32 -11.01 -14.43
CA TRP A 86 12.11 -10.73 -13.22
C TRP A 86 11.76 -9.39 -12.56
N ASP A 87 10.81 -8.66 -13.14
CA ASP A 87 10.41 -7.33 -12.72
C ASP A 87 8.91 -7.29 -12.41
N TRP A 88 8.58 -7.33 -11.13
CA TRP A 88 7.19 -7.31 -10.66
C TRP A 88 6.53 -5.93 -10.77
N HIS A 89 7.20 -4.91 -11.32
CA HIS A 89 6.53 -3.65 -11.61
C HIS A 89 5.51 -3.84 -12.74
N PRO A 90 4.32 -3.25 -12.60
CA PRO A 90 3.32 -3.31 -13.66
C PRO A 90 3.80 -2.58 -14.92
N ASN A 91 3.44 -3.12 -16.08
CA ASN A 91 3.60 -2.47 -17.37
C ASN A 91 2.49 -1.41 -17.58
N PRO A 92 2.42 -0.73 -18.74
CA PRO A 92 1.39 0.29 -18.98
C PRO A 92 -0.05 -0.20 -18.76
N GLU A 93 -0.36 -1.44 -19.13
CA GLU A 93 -1.69 -2.02 -18.92
C GLU A 93 -1.95 -2.31 -17.44
N GLY A 94 -0.97 -2.85 -16.72
CA GLY A 94 -1.06 -3.03 -15.27
C GLY A 94 -1.25 -1.72 -14.51
N HIS A 95 -0.60 -0.64 -14.96
CA HIS A 95 -0.81 0.71 -14.43
C HIS A 95 -2.19 1.28 -14.76
N ARG A 96 -2.73 1.00 -15.95
CA ARG A 96 -4.09 1.39 -16.34
C ARG A 96 -5.13 0.77 -15.39
N ILE A 97 -5.01 -0.52 -15.11
CA ILE A 97 -5.91 -1.24 -14.18
C ILE A 97 -5.86 -0.61 -12.77
N ILE A 98 -4.66 -0.30 -12.25
CA ILE A 98 -4.52 0.40 -10.97
C ILE A 98 -5.23 1.77 -11.01
N ALA A 99 -5.02 2.54 -12.08
CA ALA A 99 -5.60 3.87 -12.20
C ALA A 99 -7.13 3.84 -12.24
N ASP A 100 -7.72 2.87 -12.96
CA ASP A 100 -9.17 2.68 -13.03
C ASP A 100 -9.74 2.34 -11.65
N ARG A 101 -9.12 1.38 -10.92
CA ARG A 101 -9.57 1.04 -9.56
C ARG A 101 -9.43 2.20 -8.58
N LEU A 102 -8.32 2.95 -8.61
CA LEU A 102 -8.15 4.13 -7.77
C LEU A 102 -9.21 5.20 -8.09
N PHE A 103 -9.59 5.35 -9.36
CA PHE A 103 -10.64 6.27 -9.75
C PHE A 103 -12.01 5.85 -9.20
N GLU A 104 -12.33 4.56 -9.20
CA GLU A 104 -13.54 4.02 -8.58
C GLU A 104 -13.60 4.32 -7.07
N GLU A 105 -12.51 4.05 -6.34
CA GLU A 105 -12.41 4.34 -4.90
C GLU A 105 -12.57 5.83 -4.59
N LEU A 106 -11.96 6.68 -5.42
CA LEU A 106 -12.13 8.13 -5.33
C LEU A 106 -13.60 8.50 -5.51
N GLN A 107 -14.23 8.11 -6.63
CA GLN A 107 -15.62 8.44 -6.93
C GLN A 107 -16.59 7.97 -5.84
N GLY A 108 -16.42 6.75 -5.33
CA GLY A 108 -17.22 6.23 -4.23
C GLY A 108 -17.05 7.04 -2.94
N SER A 109 -15.84 7.51 -2.66
CA SER A 109 -15.56 8.35 -1.48
C SER A 109 -16.20 9.73 -1.55
N TRP A 110 -16.31 10.33 -2.75
CA TRP A 110 -16.95 11.64 -2.96
C TRP A 110 -18.47 11.58 -2.84
N GLN A 111 -19.09 10.43 -3.13
CA GLN A 111 -20.55 10.26 -3.07
C GLN A 111 -21.08 10.05 -1.64
N LEU A 112 -20.18 9.77 -0.68
CA LEU A 112 -20.50 9.52 0.73
C LEU A 112 -20.26 10.75 1.64
N GLN A 113 -19.90 11.90 1.06
CA GLN A 113 -19.76 13.18 1.76
C GLN A 113 -20.97 14.08 1.54
#